data_AF-A0AAN7Y745-F1
#
_entry.id   AF-A0AAN7Y745-F1
#
_cell.length_a   1.000
_cell.length_b   1.000
_cell.length_c   1.000
_cell.angle_alpha   90.00
_cell.angle_beta   90.00
_cell.angle_gamma   90.00
#
_symmetry.space_group_name_H-M   'P 1'
#
loop_
_entity.id
_entity.type
_entity.pdbx_description
1 polymer ?
#
loop_
_entity_poly.entity_id
_entity_poly.type
_entity_poly.pdbx_seq_one_letter_code
_entity_poly.pdbx_strand_id
1 'polypeptide(L)'
;MVDTRCVNPIYQLDVDVMAIEYVLYKAIEAQHRLLKSLHRIQRILSTANDLKNVQDAAEAALRLVEIYDTALVKLFSNNHGLDKLSECTKLDADLLRFLTLFNIWLHQQIDEFEIAAPQVSSEMKFNLLCDQLINHFFRVRWLRTREGGASRGDLPSESGGSNQKSIPQNPQLCLAHHILPQFLHLCDHLLPFFMHLSHKIQPPEARLSEKWMELACSFMVQGAIEILDAPDLFKHGSDVAKVALEECFAWGYVVRNTYANNPALIQRISTQLQATIPETIGDRTEDFTQRIPHVMSLEDDCWKMFYDDGTNGEGHDTLRSSRELSQWTTMRQDALDAVLAIFAAMQDETESEAEAQARRPVQYLRKHYPRSKFLDEVANFLAISWQKLHRPEWHGKPVLVQIEEGSLQGLSSEQFEDFKLRARIHHEDYFEVP
;
A
#
# COMPACT_ATOMS: atom_id res chain seq x y z
N MET A 1 -6.50 -36.96 6.87
CA MET A 1 -5.36 -37.51 7.64
C MET A 1 -4.58 -36.29 8.12
N VAL A 2 -4.57 -36.01 9.42
CA VAL A 2 -3.91 -34.80 9.95
C VAL A 2 -2.41 -34.98 9.75
N ASP A 3 -1.82 -34.16 8.91
CA ASP A 3 -0.38 -34.14 8.63
C ASP A 3 0.34 -33.62 9.88
N THR A 4 0.62 -34.51 10.84
CA THR A 4 1.33 -34.16 12.08
C THR A 4 2.82 -34.09 11.76
N ARG A 5 3.28 -32.92 11.31
CA ARG A 5 4.69 -32.64 11.07
C ARG A 5 5.52 -32.63 12.35
N CYS A 6 4.88 -32.37 13.51
CA CYS A 6 5.50 -32.45 14.81
C CYS A 6 5.21 -33.80 15.50
N VAL A 7 6.26 -34.44 16.02
CA VAL A 7 6.17 -35.69 16.79
C VAL A 7 5.33 -35.53 18.06
N ASN A 8 5.34 -34.33 18.65
CA ASN A 8 4.50 -34.00 19.79
C ASN A 8 3.44 -32.96 19.38
N PRO A 9 2.15 -33.34 19.32
CA PRO A 9 1.07 -32.45 18.91
C PRO A 9 0.96 -31.16 19.74
N ILE A 10 1.43 -31.16 20.99
CA ILE A 10 1.38 -29.99 21.88
C ILE A 10 2.20 -28.82 21.30
N TYR A 11 3.29 -29.11 20.57
CA TYR A 11 4.17 -28.09 19.97
C TYR A 11 3.87 -27.81 18.49
N GLN A 12 2.79 -28.36 17.94
CA GLN A 12 2.48 -28.21 16.51
C GLN A 12 2.28 -26.73 16.13
N LEU A 13 1.59 -25.97 16.98
CA LEU A 13 1.37 -24.53 16.75
C LEU A 13 2.70 -23.76 16.72
N ASP A 14 3.58 -23.98 17.72
CA ASP A 14 4.87 -23.28 17.80
C ASP A 14 5.75 -23.57 16.58
N VAL A 15 5.78 -24.83 16.13
CA VAL A 15 6.51 -25.25 14.93
C VAL A 15 5.94 -24.58 13.68
N ASP A 16 4.62 -24.54 13.54
CA ASP A 16 3.97 -23.92 12.39
C ASP A 16 4.19 -22.39 12.36
N VAL A 17 4.15 -21.72 13.52
CA VAL A 17 4.46 -20.29 13.65
C VAL A 17 5.92 -20.03 13.29
N MET A 18 6.87 -20.79 13.83
CA MET A 18 8.30 -20.66 13.50
C MET A 18 8.56 -20.84 12.00
N ALA A 19 7.90 -21.81 11.36
CA ALA A 19 8.03 -22.04 9.92
C ALA A 19 7.48 -20.88 9.10
N ILE A 20 6.34 -20.30 9.50
CA ILE A 20 5.76 -19.13 8.84
C ILE A 20 6.66 -17.91 8.97
N GLU A 21 7.14 -17.61 10.18
CA GLU A 21 8.05 -16.47 10.41
C GLU A 21 9.33 -16.60 9.60
N TYR A 22 9.87 -17.82 9.48
CA TYR A 22 11.03 -18.09 8.62
C TYR A 22 10.75 -17.82 7.14
N VAL A 23 9.69 -18.41 6.60
CA VAL A 23 9.30 -18.23 5.19
C VAL A 23 9.04 -16.76 4.90
N LEU A 24 8.35 -16.08 5.80
CA LEU A 24 8.04 -14.67 5.70
C LEU A 24 9.30 -13.81 5.68
N TYR A 25 10.24 -14.07 6.60
CA TYR A 25 11.53 -13.39 6.61
C TYR A 25 12.28 -13.54 5.28
N LYS A 26 12.39 -14.77 4.78
CA LYS A 26 13.07 -15.06 3.52
C LYS A 26 12.36 -14.46 2.31
N ALA A 27 11.02 -14.51 2.29
CA ALA A 27 10.23 -13.91 1.22
C ALA A 27 10.49 -12.41 1.11
N ILE A 28 10.50 -11.71 2.25
CA ILE A 28 10.69 -10.27 2.25
C ILE A 28 12.14 -9.90 1.95
N GLU A 29 13.12 -10.67 2.45
CA GLU A 29 14.51 -10.53 2.06
C GLU A 29 14.68 -10.65 0.52
N ALA A 30 14.02 -11.64 -0.10
CA ALA A 30 14.03 -11.82 -1.55
C ALA A 30 13.38 -10.64 -2.28
N GLN A 31 12.24 -10.13 -1.79
CA GLN A 31 11.59 -8.95 -2.37
C GLN A 31 12.46 -7.68 -2.26
N HIS A 32 13.21 -7.52 -1.18
CA HIS A 32 14.19 -6.45 -1.04
C HIS A 32 15.34 -6.56 -2.04
N ARG A 33 15.85 -7.79 -2.27
CA ARG A 33 16.88 -8.04 -3.28
C ARG A 33 16.34 -7.70 -4.68
N LEU A 34 15.12 -8.13 -5.00
CA LEU A 34 14.44 -7.77 -6.24
C LEU A 34 14.32 -6.25 -6.42
N LEU A 35 13.82 -5.55 -5.40
CA LEU A 35 13.68 -4.09 -5.43
C LEU A 35 15.01 -3.38 -5.74
N LYS A 36 16.10 -3.81 -5.07
CA LYS A 36 17.44 -3.27 -5.33
C LYS A 36 17.90 -3.51 -6.77
N SER A 37 17.62 -4.69 -7.32
CA SER A 37 17.99 -5.05 -8.68
C SER A 37 17.18 -4.26 -9.72
N LEU A 38 15.86 -4.11 -9.54
CA LEU A 38 15.00 -3.29 -10.39
C LEU A 38 15.41 -1.82 -10.37
N HIS A 39 15.69 -1.29 -9.18
CA HIS A 39 16.14 0.09 -9.02
C HIS A 39 17.49 0.33 -9.73
N ARG A 40 18.39 -0.65 -9.71
CA ARG A 40 19.66 -0.60 -10.45
C ARG A 40 19.43 -0.57 -11.97
N ILE A 41 18.54 -1.40 -12.50
CA ILE A 41 18.18 -1.41 -13.93
C ILE A 41 17.63 -0.04 -14.36
N GLN A 42 16.81 0.60 -13.54
CA GLN A 42 16.27 1.91 -13.91
C GLN A 42 17.35 3.02 -13.95
N ARG A 43 18.43 2.89 -13.18
CA ARG A 43 19.53 3.87 -13.14
C ARG A 43 20.57 3.69 -14.25
N ILE A 44 20.79 2.47 -14.72
CA ILE A 44 21.91 2.11 -15.59
C ILE A 44 21.35 1.42 -16.84
N LEU A 45 21.89 1.74 -18.02
CA LEU A 45 21.66 0.93 -19.22
C LEU A 45 22.05 -0.53 -18.91
N SER A 46 21.04 -1.39 -18.71
CA SER A 46 21.20 -2.71 -18.13
C SER A 46 22.04 -3.62 -19.03
N THR A 47 23.00 -4.33 -18.43
CA THR A 47 23.69 -5.43 -19.14
C THR A 47 22.79 -6.68 -19.16
N ALA A 48 23.02 -7.60 -20.10
CA ALA A 48 22.30 -8.88 -20.13
C ALA A 48 22.43 -9.67 -18.81
N ASN A 49 23.54 -9.50 -18.10
CA ASN A 49 23.76 -10.13 -16.79
C ASN A 49 22.87 -9.50 -15.69
N ASP A 50 22.64 -8.19 -15.73
CA ASP A 50 21.75 -7.52 -14.78
C ASP A 50 20.30 -7.98 -14.97
N LEU A 51 19.88 -8.19 -16.23
CA LEU A 51 18.55 -8.71 -16.55
C LEU A 51 18.34 -10.12 -16.00
N LYS A 52 19.32 -11.01 -16.19
CA LYS A 52 19.28 -12.37 -15.62
C LYS A 52 19.20 -12.34 -14.09
N ASN A 53 20.00 -11.51 -13.43
CA ASN A 53 19.96 -11.38 -11.97
C ASN A 53 18.58 -10.88 -11.48
N VAL A 54 17.91 -9.99 -12.22
CA VAL A 54 16.55 -9.57 -11.91
C VAL A 54 15.55 -10.70 -12.09
N GLN A 55 15.69 -11.48 -13.16
CA GLN A 55 14.82 -12.63 -13.40
C GLN A 55 14.96 -13.68 -12.29
N ASP A 56 16.20 -14.05 -11.94
CA ASP A 56 16.49 -15.01 -10.87
C ASP A 56 15.94 -14.49 -9.51
N ALA A 57 16.10 -13.19 -9.23
CA ALA A 57 15.55 -12.56 -8.03
C ALA A 57 14.01 -12.52 -8.03
N ALA A 58 13.39 -12.27 -9.19
CA ALA A 58 11.94 -12.23 -9.34
C ALA A 58 11.33 -13.62 -9.16
N GLU A 59 11.94 -14.65 -9.76
CA GLU A 59 11.52 -16.04 -9.60
C GLU A 59 11.62 -16.50 -8.14
N ALA A 60 12.75 -16.20 -7.47
CA ALA A 60 12.93 -16.52 -6.06
C ALA A 60 11.90 -15.81 -5.18
N ALA A 61 11.64 -14.53 -5.44
CA ALA A 61 10.69 -13.73 -4.67
C ALA A 61 9.24 -14.19 -4.88
N LEU A 62 8.86 -14.57 -6.10
CA LEU A 62 7.53 -15.13 -6.42
C LEU A 62 7.31 -16.48 -5.77
N ARG A 63 8.28 -17.39 -5.89
CA ARG A 63 8.21 -18.72 -5.29
C ARG A 63 7.99 -18.63 -3.78
N LEU A 64 8.68 -17.71 -3.11
CA LEU A 64 8.53 -17.52 -1.66
C LEU A 64 7.17 -16.91 -1.27
N VAL A 65 6.60 -16.03 -2.10
CA VAL A 65 5.23 -15.52 -1.91
C VAL A 65 4.20 -16.64 -2.12
N GLU A 66 4.36 -17.50 -3.11
CA GLU A 66 3.45 -18.64 -3.33
C GLU A 66 3.51 -19.65 -2.18
N ILE A 67 4.72 -19.90 -1.66
CA ILE A 67 4.92 -20.73 -0.46
C ILE A 67 4.23 -20.07 0.73
N TYR A 68 4.40 -18.76 0.91
CA TYR A 68 3.73 -18.00 1.97
C TYR A 68 2.20 -18.06 1.85
N ASP A 69 1.62 -17.79 0.68
CA ASP A 69 0.18 -17.87 0.47
C ASP A 69 -0.36 -19.28 0.75
N THR A 70 0.38 -20.31 0.34
CA THR A 70 -0.02 -21.69 0.61
C THR A 70 0.12 -22.04 2.11
N ALA A 71 1.22 -21.65 2.74
CA ALA A 71 1.50 -21.94 4.15
C ALA A 71 0.58 -21.15 5.10
N LEU A 72 0.49 -19.83 4.93
CA LEU A 72 -0.27 -18.94 5.80
C LEU A 72 -1.77 -19.00 5.50
N VAL A 73 -2.17 -18.74 4.26
CA VAL A 73 -3.59 -18.56 3.92
C VAL A 73 -4.33 -19.89 3.86
N LYS A 74 -3.67 -20.99 3.47
CA LYS A 74 -4.37 -22.28 3.32
C LYS A 74 -4.10 -23.26 4.45
N LEU A 75 -2.86 -23.38 4.92
CA LEU A 75 -2.53 -24.41 5.90
C LEU A 75 -2.74 -23.91 7.34
N PHE A 76 -2.19 -22.73 7.66
CA PHE A 76 -2.28 -22.19 9.01
C PHE A 76 -3.69 -21.72 9.38
N SER A 77 -4.33 -20.96 8.50
CA SER A 77 -5.70 -20.46 8.74
C SER A 77 -6.70 -21.60 9.02
N ASN A 78 -6.59 -22.72 8.29
CA ASN A 78 -7.47 -23.88 8.41
C ASN A 78 -7.21 -24.70 9.69
N ASN A 79 -5.98 -24.70 10.20
CA ASN A 79 -5.61 -25.51 11.35
C ASN A 79 -5.69 -24.75 12.68
N HIS A 80 -5.28 -23.48 12.69
CA HIS A 80 -5.04 -22.72 13.94
C HIS A 80 -5.81 -21.41 14.03
N GLY A 81 -6.23 -20.83 12.90
CA GLY A 81 -6.80 -19.48 12.84
C GLY A 81 -5.73 -18.39 12.82
N LEU A 82 -5.95 -17.32 12.05
CA LEU A 82 -5.00 -16.21 11.89
C LEU A 82 -4.87 -15.34 13.15
N ASP A 83 -5.82 -15.42 14.09
CA ASP A 83 -5.78 -14.73 15.38
C ASP A 83 -4.64 -15.21 16.28
N LYS A 84 -4.09 -16.40 16.01
CA LYS A 84 -2.96 -16.98 16.76
C LYS A 84 -1.61 -16.40 16.36
N LEU A 85 -1.51 -15.73 15.22
CA LEU A 85 -0.27 -15.06 14.82
C LEU A 85 0.00 -13.86 15.72
N SER A 86 1.27 -13.66 16.05
CA SER A 86 1.69 -12.46 16.76
C SER A 86 1.44 -11.21 15.90
N GLU A 87 1.26 -10.05 16.53
CA GLU A 87 1.15 -8.77 15.79
C GLU A 87 2.39 -8.48 14.94
N CYS A 88 3.55 -8.97 15.38
CA CYS A 88 4.82 -8.90 14.67
C CYS A 88 4.76 -9.66 13.35
N THR A 89 4.31 -10.92 13.40
CA THR A 89 4.16 -11.78 12.21
C THR A 89 3.14 -11.19 11.24
N LYS A 90 2.05 -10.59 11.76
CA LYS A 90 1.06 -9.87 10.94
C LYS A 90 1.65 -8.61 10.31
N LEU A 91 2.53 -7.91 11.00
CA LEU A 91 3.21 -6.72 10.47
C LEU A 91 4.23 -7.09 9.38
N ASP A 92 5.00 -8.17 9.56
CA ASP A 92 5.85 -8.69 8.49
C ASP A 92 5.03 -9.13 7.27
N ALA A 93 3.84 -9.71 7.48
CA ALA A 93 2.91 -10.05 6.40
C ALA A 93 2.45 -8.81 5.62
N ASP A 94 2.07 -7.75 6.34
CA ASP A 94 1.73 -6.46 5.74
C ASP A 94 2.93 -5.89 4.95
N LEU A 95 4.15 -6.01 5.49
CA LEU A 95 5.37 -5.53 4.84
C LEU A 95 5.70 -6.33 3.56
N LEU A 96 5.54 -7.66 3.59
CA LEU A 96 5.68 -8.52 2.41
C LEU A 96 4.69 -8.09 1.33
N ARG A 97 3.42 -7.95 1.69
CA ARG A 97 2.37 -7.54 0.76
C ARG A 97 2.71 -6.20 0.12
N PHE A 98 3.18 -5.23 0.90
CA PHE A 98 3.56 -3.92 0.36
C PHE A 98 4.70 -4.04 -0.64
N LEU A 99 5.77 -4.76 -0.28
CA LEU A 99 6.92 -4.98 -1.14
C LEU A 99 6.55 -5.68 -2.44
N THR A 100 5.71 -6.71 -2.37
CA THR A 100 5.20 -7.41 -3.55
C THR A 100 4.42 -6.47 -4.46
N LEU A 101 3.47 -5.69 -3.91
CA LEU A 101 2.70 -4.71 -4.68
C LEU A 101 3.60 -3.64 -5.30
N PHE A 102 4.57 -3.15 -4.53
CA PHE A 102 5.49 -2.13 -4.99
C PHE A 102 6.40 -2.63 -6.11
N ASN A 103 6.89 -3.87 -6.02
CA ASN A 103 7.67 -4.50 -7.09
C ASN A 103 6.81 -4.77 -8.33
N ILE A 104 5.55 -5.20 -8.17
CA ILE A 104 4.60 -5.35 -9.30
C ILE A 104 4.43 -4.01 -10.02
N TRP A 105 4.17 -2.94 -9.27
CA TRP A 105 4.07 -1.60 -9.82
C TRP A 105 5.35 -1.17 -10.54
N LEU A 106 6.50 -1.38 -9.91
CA LEU A 106 7.78 -1.02 -10.51
C LEU A 106 8.03 -1.78 -11.82
N HIS A 107 7.69 -3.08 -11.88
CA HIS A 107 7.74 -3.85 -13.12
C HIS A 107 6.85 -3.27 -14.22
N GLN A 108 5.62 -2.83 -13.90
CA GLN A 108 4.72 -2.18 -14.88
C GLN A 108 5.29 -0.86 -15.41
N GLN A 109 6.12 -0.18 -14.63
CA GLN A 109 6.76 1.07 -15.04
C GLN A 109 7.99 0.86 -15.93
N ILE A 110 8.44 -0.38 -16.09
CA ILE A 110 9.60 -0.74 -16.89
C ILE A 110 9.10 -1.49 -18.13
N ASP A 111 8.31 -0.80 -18.96
CA ASP A 111 7.72 -1.32 -20.22
C ASP A 111 8.79 -1.79 -21.24
N GLU A 112 10.06 -1.41 -21.07
CA GLU A 112 11.13 -1.66 -22.04
C GLU A 112 11.78 -3.05 -21.94
N PHE A 113 11.59 -3.78 -20.83
CA PHE A 113 12.18 -5.12 -20.71
C PHE A 113 11.06 -6.16 -20.76
N GLU A 114 11.21 -7.16 -21.62
CA GLU A 114 10.37 -8.37 -21.69
C GLU A 114 10.50 -9.26 -20.44
N ILE A 115 10.65 -8.66 -19.26
CA ILE A 115 10.62 -9.36 -17.99
C ILE A 115 9.16 -9.75 -17.77
N ALA A 116 8.89 -11.05 -17.80
CA ALA A 116 7.57 -11.57 -17.50
C ALA A 116 7.11 -11.01 -16.16
N ALA A 117 6.05 -10.18 -16.20
CA ALA A 117 5.50 -9.64 -14.98
C ALA A 117 5.06 -10.81 -14.08
N PRO A 118 5.29 -10.71 -12.76
CA PRO A 118 4.78 -11.69 -11.81
C PRO A 118 3.29 -11.94 -12.07
N GLN A 119 2.92 -13.21 -12.26
CA GLN A 119 1.52 -13.59 -12.50
C GLN A 119 0.73 -13.38 -11.21
N VAL A 120 0.03 -12.24 -11.12
CA VAL A 120 -0.85 -11.94 -9.98
C VAL A 120 -2.07 -12.87 -10.04
N SER A 121 -2.37 -13.55 -8.94
CA SER A 121 -3.54 -14.43 -8.84
C SER A 121 -4.84 -13.64 -9.09
N SER A 122 -5.84 -14.27 -9.69
CA SER A 122 -7.14 -13.62 -9.95
C SER A 122 -7.80 -13.07 -8.68
N GLU A 123 -7.59 -13.73 -7.55
CA GLU A 123 -8.06 -13.25 -6.25
C GLU A 123 -7.34 -11.99 -5.79
N MET A 124 -6.01 -11.93 -5.92
CA MET A 124 -5.26 -10.71 -5.62
C MET A 124 -5.66 -9.57 -6.55
N LYS A 125 -5.94 -9.85 -7.82
CA LYS A 125 -6.50 -8.88 -8.77
C LYS A 125 -7.84 -8.31 -8.33
N PHE A 126 -8.73 -9.19 -7.91
CA PHE A 126 -10.03 -8.79 -7.40
C PHE A 126 -9.91 -7.93 -6.14
N ASN A 127 -9.07 -8.34 -5.17
CA ASN A 127 -8.88 -7.59 -3.93
C ASN A 127 -8.30 -6.19 -4.20
N LEU A 128 -7.34 -6.07 -5.11
CA LEU A 128 -6.77 -4.76 -5.48
C LEU A 128 -7.81 -3.85 -6.11
N LEU A 129 -8.61 -4.35 -7.05
CA LEU A 129 -9.71 -3.58 -7.64
C LEU A 129 -10.72 -3.09 -6.58
N CYS A 130 -11.01 -3.92 -5.58
CA CYS A 130 -11.86 -3.55 -4.47
C CYS A 130 -11.26 -2.41 -3.65
N ASP A 131 -9.99 -2.54 -3.25
CA ASP A 131 -9.24 -1.53 -2.51
C ASP A 131 -9.21 -0.20 -3.30
N GLN A 132 -8.97 -0.28 -4.62
CA GLN A 132 -8.96 0.86 -5.52
C GLN A 132 -10.26 1.67 -5.46
N LEU A 133 -11.40 0.98 -5.63
CA LEU A 133 -12.70 1.62 -5.72
C LEU A 133 -13.14 2.21 -4.39
N ILE A 134 -12.82 1.52 -3.29
CA ILE A 134 -13.04 2.01 -1.93
C ILE A 134 -12.23 3.29 -1.71
N ASN A 135 -10.93 3.27 -2.01
CA ASN A 135 -10.06 4.42 -1.80
C ASN A 135 -10.44 5.60 -2.68
N HIS A 136 -10.71 5.38 -3.97
CA HIS A 136 -11.20 6.40 -4.88
C HIS A 136 -12.50 7.05 -4.35
N PHE A 137 -13.46 6.23 -3.91
CA PHE A 137 -14.70 6.74 -3.33
C PHE A 137 -14.45 7.71 -2.16
N PHE A 138 -13.55 7.34 -1.24
CA PHE A 138 -13.23 8.19 -0.09
C PHE A 138 -12.58 9.50 -0.49
N ARG A 139 -11.67 9.49 -1.47
CA ARG A 139 -11.02 10.71 -1.99
C ARG A 139 -12.00 11.66 -2.66
N VAL A 140 -12.85 11.15 -3.56
CA VAL A 140 -13.89 11.97 -4.21
C VAL A 140 -14.82 12.60 -3.19
N ARG A 141 -15.23 11.83 -2.18
CA ARG A 141 -16.08 12.35 -1.10
C ARG A 141 -15.38 13.42 -0.28
N TRP A 142 -14.08 13.25 -0.03
CA TRP A 142 -13.29 14.26 0.66
C TRP A 142 -13.29 15.59 -0.07
N LEU A 143 -12.98 15.58 -1.36
CA LEU A 143 -12.94 16.80 -2.18
C LEU A 143 -14.27 17.56 -2.11
N ARG A 144 -15.39 16.85 -2.25
CA ARG A 144 -16.74 17.44 -2.15
C ARG A 144 -17.01 18.07 -0.78
N THR A 145 -16.50 17.47 0.29
CA THR A 145 -16.67 17.98 1.65
C THR A 145 -15.87 19.27 1.85
N ARG A 146 -14.66 19.34 1.27
CA ARG A 146 -13.81 20.54 1.29
C ARG A 146 -14.47 21.71 0.55
N GLU A 147 -14.97 21.47 -0.66
CA GLU A 147 -15.68 22.48 -1.46
C GLU A 147 -16.94 23.00 -0.76
N GLY A 148 -17.71 22.10 -0.14
CA GLY A 148 -18.92 22.46 0.60
C GLY A 148 -18.66 23.26 1.88
N GLY A 149 -17.50 23.08 2.51
CA GLY A 149 -17.07 23.84 3.69
C GLY A 149 -16.64 25.27 3.37
N ALA A 150 -15.91 25.46 2.26
CA ALA A 150 -15.42 26.77 1.83
C ALA A 150 -16.55 27.75 1.46
N SER A 151 -17.69 27.24 0.99
CA SER A 151 -18.87 28.07 0.64
C SER A 151 -19.78 28.42 1.82
N ARG A 152 -19.46 27.96 3.04
CA ARG A 152 -20.30 28.17 4.25
C ARG A 152 -19.81 29.27 5.19
N GLY A 153 -18.88 30.11 4.75
CA GLY A 153 -18.57 31.36 5.45
C GLY A 153 -19.75 32.32 5.40
N ASP A 154 -20.28 32.67 6.58
CA ASP A 154 -21.16 33.81 6.84
C ASP A 154 -22.55 33.85 6.19
N LEU A 155 -23.32 32.76 6.27
CA LEU A 155 -24.78 32.88 6.20
C LEU A 155 -25.42 32.54 7.55
N PRO A 156 -26.30 33.41 8.07
CA PRO A 156 -26.90 33.24 9.38
C PRO A 156 -27.71 31.94 9.41
N SER A 157 -27.71 31.30 10.58
CA SER A 157 -28.45 30.08 10.90
C SER A 157 -29.94 30.21 10.58
N GLU A 158 -30.34 29.94 9.34
CA GLU A 158 -31.75 29.70 9.00
C GLU A 158 -32.08 28.23 9.23
N SER A 159 -32.61 27.98 10.42
CA SER A 159 -33.39 26.81 10.73
C SER A 159 -34.66 26.79 9.87
N GLY A 160 -34.72 25.88 8.90
CA GLY A 160 -35.99 25.42 8.32
C GLY A 160 -36.01 25.44 6.80
N GLY A 161 -36.27 24.27 6.19
CA GLY A 161 -36.68 24.18 4.79
C GLY A 161 -35.77 23.28 3.96
N SER A 162 -36.10 22.00 3.95
CA SER A 162 -35.61 20.99 3.03
C SER A 162 -35.71 21.45 1.57
N ASN A 163 -34.59 21.91 1.01
CA ASN A 163 -34.32 21.89 -0.42
C ASN A 163 -32.82 21.65 -0.57
N GLN A 164 -32.40 20.39 -0.37
CA GLN A 164 -31.13 19.90 -0.90
C GLN A 164 -31.20 20.08 -2.42
N LYS A 165 -30.72 21.23 -2.91
CA LYS A 165 -30.33 21.36 -4.31
C LYS A 165 -29.39 20.20 -4.59
N SER A 166 -29.84 19.31 -5.48
CA SER A 166 -29.07 18.18 -5.97
C SER A 166 -27.69 18.69 -6.37
N ILE A 167 -26.69 18.34 -5.57
CA ILE A 167 -25.27 18.51 -5.91
C ILE A 167 -25.13 17.92 -7.31
N PRO A 168 -24.59 18.65 -8.31
CA PRO A 168 -24.43 18.11 -9.64
C PRO A 168 -23.60 16.83 -9.53
N GLN A 169 -24.26 15.71 -9.76
CA GLN A 169 -23.62 14.43 -10.03
C GLN A 169 -22.90 14.66 -11.35
N ASN A 170 -21.64 15.08 -11.30
CA ASN A 170 -20.84 15.14 -12.50
C ASN A 170 -20.22 13.74 -12.68
N PRO A 171 -20.80 12.85 -13.51
CA PRO A 171 -20.27 11.50 -13.74
C PRO A 171 -18.83 11.52 -14.30
N GLN A 172 -18.35 12.68 -14.75
CA GLN A 172 -16.98 12.90 -15.20
C GLN A 172 -15.91 12.70 -14.11
N LEU A 173 -16.24 12.88 -12.83
CA LEU A 173 -15.29 12.64 -11.73
C LEU A 173 -14.94 11.16 -11.57
N CYS A 174 -15.90 10.25 -11.76
CA CYS A 174 -15.62 8.82 -11.71
C CYS A 174 -14.84 8.34 -12.95
N LEU A 175 -14.97 9.02 -14.09
CA LEU A 175 -14.39 8.57 -15.35
C LEU A 175 -12.86 8.59 -15.36
N ALA A 176 -12.20 9.55 -14.69
CA ALA A 176 -10.74 9.70 -14.75
C ALA A 176 -9.97 8.45 -14.26
N HIS A 177 -10.50 7.72 -13.27
CA HIS A 177 -9.87 6.49 -12.75
C HIS A 177 -10.29 5.22 -13.50
N HIS A 178 -11.42 5.24 -14.22
CA HIS A 178 -11.82 4.13 -15.11
C HIS A 178 -11.06 4.11 -16.45
N ILE A 179 -10.32 5.19 -16.75
CA ILE A 179 -9.60 5.38 -18.00
C ILE A 179 -8.17 4.79 -17.94
N LEU A 180 -7.65 4.50 -16.76
CA LEU A 180 -6.30 3.99 -16.62
C LEU A 180 -6.26 2.47 -16.83
N PRO A 181 -5.53 1.97 -17.85
CA PRO A 181 -5.39 0.53 -18.11
C PRO A 181 -4.44 -0.17 -17.12
N GLN A 182 -3.84 0.57 -16.19
CA GLN A 182 -2.85 0.04 -15.26
C GLN A 182 -3.55 -0.66 -14.09
N PHE A 183 -3.05 -1.85 -13.79
CA PHE A 183 -3.61 -2.72 -12.76
C PHE A 183 -3.26 -2.26 -11.33
N LEU A 184 -2.27 -1.38 -11.14
CA LEU A 184 -1.90 -0.86 -9.83
C LEU A 184 -1.54 0.64 -9.87
N HIS A 185 -2.27 1.45 -9.10
CA HIS A 185 -1.98 2.88 -8.91
C HIS A 185 -1.31 3.18 -7.58
N LEU A 186 -0.31 4.07 -7.60
CA LEU A 186 0.39 4.52 -6.39
C LEU A 186 -0.58 5.11 -5.36
N CYS A 187 -1.46 6.02 -5.77
CA CYS A 187 -2.38 6.72 -4.84
C CYS A 187 -3.50 5.82 -4.30
N ASP A 188 -3.84 4.74 -5.01
CA ASP A 188 -5.02 3.92 -4.69
C ASP A 188 -4.68 2.72 -3.83
N HIS A 189 -3.47 2.16 -4.02
CA HIS A 189 -3.09 0.91 -3.38
C HIS A 189 -1.89 1.12 -2.47
N LEU A 190 -0.82 1.73 -2.99
CA LEU A 190 0.46 1.77 -2.30
C LEU A 190 0.49 2.88 -1.24
N LEU A 191 -0.04 4.06 -1.51
CA LEU A 191 -0.05 5.15 -0.55
C LEU A 191 -0.85 4.79 0.74
N PRO A 192 -2.10 4.29 0.67
CA PRO A 192 -2.82 3.87 1.87
C PRO A 192 -2.04 2.82 2.68
N PHE A 193 -1.44 1.86 1.98
CA PHE A 193 -0.72 0.77 2.62
C PHE A 193 0.64 1.21 3.19
N PHE A 194 1.31 2.17 2.56
CA PHE A 194 2.50 2.84 3.09
C PHE A 194 2.19 3.56 4.40
N MET A 195 1.06 4.25 4.47
CA MET A 195 0.68 5.00 5.67
C MET A 195 0.26 4.07 6.81
N HIS A 196 -0.43 2.97 6.49
CA HIS A 196 -0.70 1.87 7.42
C HIS A 196 0.58 1.28 8.02
N LEU A 197 1.52 0.90 7.17
CA LEU A 197 2.79 0.33 7.62
C LEU A 197 3.59 1.32 8.45
N SER A 198 3.67 2.56 8.00
CA SER A 198 4.29 3.65 8.74
C SER A 198 3.74 3.70 10.17
N HIS A 199 2.42 3.64 10.34
CA HIS A 199 1.80 3.57 11.66
C HIS A 199 2.35 2.47 12.55
N LYS A 200 2.26 1.24 12.03
CA LYS A 200 2.53 0.04 12.82
C LYS A 200 4.01 -0.09 13.18
N ILE A 201 4.89 0.45 12.33
CA ILE A 201 6.35 0.42 12.55
C ILE A 201 6.79 1.50 13.54
N GLN A 202 5.97 2.53 13.78
CA GLN A 202 6.32 3.55 14.74
C GLN A 202 6.10 3.09 16.19
N PRO A 203 6.96 3.49 17.14
CA PRO A 203 6.67 3.32 18.54
C PRO A 203 5.31 3.93 18.88
N PRO A 204 4.51 3.35 19.79
CA PRO A 204 3.17 3.83 20.13
C PRO A 204 3.12 5.31 20.55
N GLU A 205 4.23 5.83 21.10
CA GLU A 205 4.35 7.20 21.58
C GLU A 205 4.91 8.18 20.54
N ALA A 206 5.39 7.66 19.39
CA ALA A 206 5.98 8.49 18.35
C ALA A 206 4.90 8.97 17.38
N ARG A 207 4.90 10.28 17.09
CA ARG A 207 4.13 10.85 15.97
C ARG A 207 4.80 10.51 14.64
N LEU A 208 4.03 10.43 13.55
CA LEU A 208 4.64 10.25 12.23
C LEU A 208 5.64 11.35 11.96
N SER A 209 6.84 10.94 11.56
CA SER A 209 7.89 11.90 11.27
C SER A 209 7.53 12.71 10.04
N GLU A 210 7.93 13.99 10.00
CA GLU A 210 7.79 14.84 8.82
C GLU A 210 8.33 14.13 7.56
N LYS A 211 9.45 13.41 7.69
CA LYS A 211 10.05 12.60 6.60
C LYS A 211 9.10 11.58 5.97
N TRP A 212 8.21 10.99 6.76
CA TRP A 212 7.24 10.02 6.22
C TRP A 212 6.10 10.72 5.51
N MET A 213 5.68 11.89 6.00
CA MET A 213 4.73 12.73 5.29
C MET A 213 5.32 13.31 3.99
N GLU A 214 6.60 13.69 3.98
CA GLU A 214 7.34 14.05 2.77
C GLU A 214 7.31 12.91 1.75
N LEU A 215 7.59 11.68 2.18
CA LEU A 215 7.52 10.50 1.32
C LEU A 215 6.09 10.24 0.84
N ALA A 216 5.07 10.41 1.68
CA ALA A 216 3.66 10.32 1.28
C ALA A 216 3.31 11.36 0.19
N CYS A 217 3.80 12.59 0.32
CA CYS A 217 3.68 13.60 -0.74
C CYS A 217 4.41 13.16 -2.02
N SER A 218 5.59 12.53 -1.91
CA SER A 218 6.27 11.95 -3.07
C SER A 218 5.42 10.87 -3.76
N PHE A 219 4.73 10.00 -3.00
CA PHE A 219 3.74 9.05 -3.58
C PHE A 219 2.64 9.78 -4.36
N MET A 220 2.05 10.84 -3.79
CA MET A 220 0.99 11.63 -4.45
C MET A 220 1.47 12.29 -5.73
N VAL A 221 2.68 12.86 -5.72
CA VAL A 221 3.29 13.49 -6.89
C VAL A 221 3.59 12.45 -7.98
N GLN A 222 4.13 11.28 -7.63
CA GLN A 222 4.37 10.22 -8.61
C GLN A 222 3.05 9.66 -9.17
N GLY A 223 2.02 9.50 -8.34
CA GLY A 223 0.69 9.12 -8.81
C GLY A 223 0.06 10.18 -9.71
N ALA A 224 0.27 11.46 -9.43
CA ALA A 224 -0.13 12.56 -10.32
C ALA A 224 0.57 12.49 -11.68
N ILE A 225 1.87 12.15 -11.70
CA ILE A 225 2.62 11.93 -12.94
C ILE A 225 2.03 10.75 -13.72
N GLU A 226 1.70 9.63 -13.05
CA GLU A 226 1.06 8.47 -13.69
C GLU A 226 -0.27 8.81 -14.34
N ILE A 227 -1.10 9.60 -13.65
CA ILE A 227 -2.38 10.05 -14.19
C ILE A 227 -2.16 10.91 -15.43
N LEU A 228 -1.22 11.86 -15.38
CA LEU A 228 -0.92 12.73 -16.51
C LEU A 228 -0.25 11.99 -17.68
N ASP A 229 0.42 10.87 -17.41
CA ASP A 229 0.96 9.98 -18.45
C ASP A 229 -0.12 9.20 -19.21
N ALA A 230 -1.36 9.18 -18.71
CA ALA A 230 -2.45 8.46 -19.35
C ALA A 230 -2.83 9.12 -20.69
N PRO A 231 -2.82 8.36 -21.81
CA PRO A 231 -3.03 8.91 -23.15
C PRO A 231 -4.43 9.51 -23.36
N ASP A 232 -5.40 9.08 -22.56
CA ASP A 232 -6.80 9.45 -22.72
C ASP A 232 -7.24 10.61 -21.80
N LEU A 233 -6.46 10.96 -20.78
CA LEU A 233 -6.86 11.99 -19.80
C LEU A 233 -7.14 13.34 -20.48
N PHE A 234 -6.24 13.77 -21.36
CA PHE A 234 -6.36 15.06 -22.05
C PHE A 234 -7.49 15.10 -23.09
N LYS A 235 -8.00 13.96 -23.54
CA LYS A 235 -9.17 13.89 -24.45
C LYS A 235 -10.44 14.40 -23.79
N HIS A 236 -10.46 14.45 -22.45
CA HIS A 236 -11.61 14.90 -21.66
C HIS A 236 -11.51 16.36 -21.18
N GLY A 237 -10.43 17.06 -21.54
CA GLY A 237 -10.23 18.49 -21.22
C GLY A 237 -9.34 18.73 -19.98
N SER A 238 -8.81 19.96 -19.89
CA SER A 238 -7.90 20.41 -18.83
C SER A 238 -8.53 20.38 -17.44
N ASP A 239 -9.84 20.67 -17.35
CA ASP A 239 -10.58 20.64 -16.09
C ASP A 239 -10.62 19.22 -15.49
N VAL A 240 -10.76 18.19 -16.33
CA VAL A 240 -10.77 16.79 -15.88
C VAL A 240 -9.40 16.39 -15.33
N ALA A 241 -8.33 16.78 -16.02
CA ALA A 241 -6.97 16.55 -15.54
C ALA A 241 -6.69 17.27 -14.22
N LYS A 242 -7.16 18.52 -14.07
CA LYS A 242 -7.04 19.28 -12.82
C LYS A 242 -7.73 18.55 -11.66
N VAL A 243 -8.95 18.07 -11.85
CA VAL A 243 -9.64 17.35 -10.77
C VAL A 243 -8.94 16.03 -10.44
N ALA A 244 -8.46 15.30 -11.44
CA ALA A 244 -7.71 14.07 -11.20
C ALA A 244 -6.42 14.33 -10.40
N LEU A 245 -5.74 15.46 -10.64
CA LEU A 245 -4.62 15.91 -9.83
C LEU A 245 -5.05 16.23 -8.40
N GLU A 246 -6.12 16.99 -8.19
CA GLU A 246 -6.64 17.25 -6.86
C GLU A 246 -7.02 15.96 -6.10
N GLU A 247 -7.52 14.95 -6.81
CA GLU A 247 -7.80 13.61 -6.27
C GLU A 247 -6.53 12.87 -5.80
N CYS A 248 -5.38 13.03 -6.46
CA CYS A 248 -4.13 12.42 -5.98
C CYS A 248 -3.71 12.92 -4.59
N PHE A 249 -4.02 14.17 -4.27
CA PHE A 249 -3.65 14.81 -3.00
C PHE A 249 -4.80 14.78 -1.97
N ALA A 250 -5.95 14.20 -2.35
CA ALA A 250 -7.16 14.08 -1.55
C ALA A 250 -7.12 12.97 -0.50
N TRP A 251 -5.99 12.83 0.19
CA TRP A 251 -5.77 11.80 1.19
C TRP A 251 -5.60 12.45 2.57
N GLY A 252 -6.03 11.79 3.67
CA GLY A 252 -5.83 12.30 5.03
C GLY A 252 -7.08 12.70 5.86
N TYR A 253 -8.33 12.60 5.36
CA TYR A 253 -9.44 13.32 6.02
C TYR A 253 -10.84 12.70 6.10
N VAL A 254 -11.07 11.41 5.79
CA VAL A 254 -12.42 10.84 5.96
C VAL A 254 -12.49 9.94 7.18
N VAL A 255 -13.19 10.39 8.22
CA VAL A 255 -13.54 9.60 9.40
C VAL A 255 -14.43 8.42 8.97
N ARG A 256 -13.81 7.26 8.70
CA ARG A 256 -14.47 6.03 8.23
C ARG A 256 -15.47 5.45 9.22
N ASN A 257 -15.33 5.74 10.52
CA ASN A 257 -16.27 5.29 11.57
C ASN A 257 -17.74 5.72 11.33
N THR A 258 -17.99 6.79 10.57
CA THR A 258 -19.37 7.16 10.18
C THR A 258 -19.95 6.33 9.03
N TYR A 259 -19.13 5.49 8.38
CA TYR A 259 -19.44 4.88 7.09
C TYR A 259 -19.33 3.36 7.07
N ALA A 260 -18.50 2.73 7.93
CA ALA A 260 -18.43 1.28 8.05
C ALA A 260 -19.79 0.64 8.34
N ASN A 261 -20.68 1.39 8.98
CA ASN A 261 -22.05 0.99 9.29
C ASN A 261 -23.12 1.66 8.40
N ASN A 262 -22.78 2.10 7.18
CA ASN A 262 -23.74 2.72 6.25
C ASN A 262 -24.13 1.77 5.11
N PRO A 263 -25.26 1.03 5.20
CA PRO A 263 -25.68 0.06 4.19
C PRO A 263 -25.90 0.67 2.81
N ALA A 264 -26.35 1.92 2.74
CA ALA A 264 -26.59 2.61 1.47
C ALA A 264 -25.28 2.91 0.74
N LEU A 265 -24.19 3.17 1.48
CA LEU A 265 -22.86 3.32 0.89
C LEU A 265 -22.34 1.99 0.35
N ILE A 266 -22.42 0.95 1.17
CA ILE A 266 -22.05 -0.43 0.82
C ILE A 266 -22.76 -0.85 -0.48
N GLN A 267 -24.07 -0.60 -0.57
CA GLN A 267 -24.86 -0.91 -1.75
C GLN A 267 -24.40 -0.14 -3.00
N ARG A 268 -24.04 1.15 -2.86
CA ARG A 268 -23.55 1.96 -3.99
C ARG A 268 -22.21 1.48 -4.52
N ILE A 269 -21.26 1.21 -3.62
CA ILE A 269 -19.95 0.66 -3.98
C ILE A 269 -20.14 -0.70 -4.67
N SER A 270 -20.98 -1.57 -4.10
CA SER A 270 -21.33 -2.87 -4.69
C SER A 270 -21.93 -2.73 -6.10
N THR A 271 -22.84 -1.78 -6.31
CA THR A 271 -23.47 -1.54 -7.62
C THR A 271 -22.45 -1.03 -8.65
N GLN A 272 -21.56 -0.11 -8.26
CA GLN A 272 -20.50 0.38 -9.14
C GLN A 272 -19.51 -0.74 -9.50
N LEU A 273 -19.16 -1.59 -8.54
CA LEU A 273 -18.31 -2.76 -8.76
C LEU A 273 -18.96 -3.73 -9.74
N GLN A 274 -20.23 -4.08 -9.56
CA GLN A 274 -20.96 -4.94 -10.48
C GLN A 274 -20.99 -4.39 -11.91
N ALA A 275 -21.05 -3.07 -12.07
CA ALA A 275 -21.00 -2.41 -13.37
C ALA A 275 -19.58 -2.34 -13.97
N THR A 276 -18.54 -2.40 -13.13
CA THR A 276 -17.13 -2.20 -13.54
C THR A 276 -16.39 -3.54 -13.74
N ILE A 277 -16.76 -4.56 -12.97
CA ILE A 277 -16.13 -5.88 -13.02
C ILE A 277 -16.54 -6.56 -14.33
N PRO A 278 -15.57 -6.96 -15.19
CA PRO A 278 -15.86 -7.75 -16.36
C PRO A 278 -16.57 -9.06 -15.97
N GLU A 279 -17.54 -9.51 -16.77
CA GLU A 279 -18.27 -10.78 -16.57
C GLU A 279 -17.33 -12.00 -16.35
N THR A 280 -16.07 -11.89 -16.77
CA THR A 280 -15.03 -12.90 -16.65
C THR A 280 -14.53 -13.17 -15.22
N ILE A 281 -14.81 -12.31 -14.23
CA ILE A 281 -14.41 -12.57 -12.82
C ILE A 281 -15.40 -13.52 -12.10
N GLY A 282 -16.54 -13.83 -12.73
CA GLY A 282 -17.50 -14.83 -12.25
C GLY A 282 -18.34 -14.38 -11.05
N ASP A 283 -19.21 -15.29 -10.58
CA ASP A 283 -20.29 -15.08 -9.60
C ASP A 283 -19.81 -14.80 -8.14
N ARG A 284 -18.65 -14.18 -7.96
CA ARG A 284 -18.02 -13.88 -6.65
C ARG A 284 -18.58 -12.62 -5.97
N THR A 285 -19.74 -12.13 -6.39
CA THR A 285 -20.35 -10.91 -5.83
C THR A 285 -20.79 -11.08 -4.37
N GLU A 286 -21.16 -12.31 -3.95
CA GLU A 286 -21.53 -12.60 -2.55
C GLU A 286 -20.32 -12.49 -1.59
N ASP A 287 -19.11 -12.87 -2.03
CA ASP A 287 -17.88 -12.80 -1.22
C ASP A 287 -17.49 -11.33 -0.94
N PHE A 288 -17.82 -10.40 -1.85
CA PHE A 288 -17.50 -8.99 -1.68
C PHE A 288 -18.24 -8.33 -0.52
N THR A 289 -19.56 -8.55 -0.41
CA THR A 289 -20.38 -7.93 0.64
C THR A 289 -19.92 -8.34 2.04
N GLN A 290 -19.34 -9.54 2.17
CA GLN A 290 -18.75 -10.05 3.41
C GLN A 290 -17.34 -9.51 3.68
N ARG A 291 -16.60 -9.09 2.64
CA ARG A 291 -15.24 -8.55 2.75
C ARG A 291 -15.17 -7.03 3.00
N ILE A 292 -16.18 -6.25 2.60
CA ILE A 292 -16.22 -4.80 2.85
C ILE A 292 -15.93 -4.44 4.32
N PRO A 293 -16.53 -5.09 5.34
CA PRO A 293 -16.21 -4.81 6.73
C PRO A 293 -14.73 -5.03 7.10
N HIS A 294 -14.07 -6.04 6.52
CA HIS A 294 -12.66 -6.33 6.77
C HIS A 294 -11.72 -5.32 6.10
N VAL A 295 -12.02 -4.89 4.87
CA VAL A 295 -11.27 -3.81 4.21
C VAL A 295 -11.45 -2.50 4.98
N MET A 296 -12.64 -2.27 5.54
CA MET A 296 -12.91 -1.11 6.36
C MET A 296 -12.18 -1.15 7.72
N SER A 297 -11.96 -2.32 8.32
CA SER A 297 -11.28 -2.44 9.63
C SER A 297 -9.77 -2.19 9.57
N LEU A 298 -9.09 -2.57 8.48
CA LEU A 298 -7.64 -2.35 8.32
C LEU A 298 -7.27 -0.85 8.29
N GLU A 299 -8.21 0.01 7.93
CA GLU A 299 -7.93 1.43 7.74
C GLU A 299 -8.32 2.31 8.94
N ASP A 300 -9.19 1.85 9.84
CA ASP A 300 -9.56 2.61 11.05
C ASP A 300 -8.34 2.93 11.94
N ASP A 301 -7.29 2.10 11.91
CA ASP A 301 -6.04 2.35 12.62
C ASP A 301 -5.15 3.38 11.91
N CYS A 302 -5.14 3.41 10.57
CA CYS A 302 -4.42 4.43 9.80
C CYS A 302 -4.96 5.84 10.06
N TRP A 303 -6.28 5.96 10.23
CA TRP A 303 -6.90 7.27 10.37
C TRP A 303 -6.63 7.93 11.72
N LYS A 304 -6.52 7.15 12.81
CA LYS A 304 -6.20 7.67 14.15
C LYS A 304 -4.90 8.49 14.18
N MET A 305 -4.01 8.28 13.21
CA MET A 305 -2.70 8.93 13.13
C MET A 305 -2.73 10.38 12.68
N PHE A 306 -3.72 10.76 11.87
CA PHE A 306 -3.82 12.11 11.31
C PHE A 306 -4.27 13.11 12.35
N TYR A 307 -4.86 12.61 13.42
CA TYR A 307 -5.66 13.39 14.31
C TYR A 307 -5.04 13.43 15.69
N ASP A 308 -4.88 14.64 16.21
CA ASP A 308 -4.49 14.83 17.60
C ASP A 308 -5.68 14.45 18.47
N ASP A 309 -5.58 13.31 19.15
CA ASP A 309 -6.55 12.87 20.17
C ASP A 309 -6.32 13.69 21.44
N GLY A 310 -6.47 15.02 21.29
CA GLY A 310 -6.26 15.99 22.33
C GLY A 310 -7.35 15.86 23.37
N THR A 311 -7.31 14.83 24.22
CA THR A 311 -7.92 14.76 25.56
C THR A 311 -7.56 13.43 26.26
N ASN A 312 -6.61 13.48 27.18
CA ASN A 312 -6.50 12.53 28.29
C ASN A 312 -7.63 12.77 29.31
N GLY A 313 -8.89 12.67 28.90
CA GLY A 313 -10.02 13.05 29.74
C GLY A 313 -11.26 12.24 29.43
N GLU A 314 -11.59 11.33 30.34
CA GLU A 314 -12.81 10.53 30.37
C GLU A 314 -14.05 11.34 29.98
N GLY A 315 -14.63 11.03 28.82
CA GLY A 315 -15.82 11.70 28.31
C GLY A 315 -16.26 11.15 26.96
N HIS A 316 -16.97 10.03 26.97
CA HIS A 316 -17.72 9.54 25.81
C HIS A 316 -18.62 10.66 25.25
N ASP A 317 -18.73 10.74 23.92
CA ASP A 317 -19.69 11.53 23.12
C ASP A 317 -19.32 12.92 22.57
N THR A 318 -18.04 13.31 22.52
CA THR A 318 -17.65 14.33 21.54
C THR A 318 -16.71 13.80 20.48
N LEU A 319 -17.32 13.37 19.35
CA LEU A 319 -16.74 13.38 17.99
C LEU A 319 -16.34 14.81 17.57
N ARG A 320 -15.68 15.55 18.46
CA ARG A 320 -15.18 16.90 18.22
C ARG A 320 -13.91 16.79 17.42
N SER A 321 -14.08 16.95 16.11
CA SER A 321 -13.07 17.34 15.13
C SER A 321 -11.65 16.96 15.52
N SER A 322 -11.37 15.67 15.47
CA SER A 322 -10.11 15.16 14.97
C SER A 322 -9.75 16.00 13.73
N ARG A 323 -8.95 17.05 13.92
CA ARG A 323 -8.43 17.92 12.85
C ARG A 323 -7.08 17.36 12.49
N GLU A 324 -6.88 17.15 11.20
CA GLU A 324 -5.58 16.77 10.71
C GLU A 324 -4.50 17.73 11.22
N LEU A 325 -3.31 17.22 11.53
CA LEU A 325 -2.16 18.07 11.82
C LEU A 325 -1.98 19.10 10.70
N SER A 326 -2.13 20.38 11.06
CA SER A 326 -2.14 21.49 10.09
C SER A 326 -0.91 21.49 9.18
N GLN A 327 0.24 21.05 9.72
CA GLN A 327 1.47 20.92 8.97
C GLN A 327 1.37 19.93 7.80
N TRP A 328 0.72 18.78 7.98
CA TRP A 328 0.58 17.78 6.91
C TRP A 328 -0.37 18.25 5.82
N THR A 329 -1.46 18.93 6.22
CA THR A 329 -2.34 19.60 5.26
C THR A 329 -1.57 20.62 4.44
N THR A 330 -0.72 21.45 5.09
CA THR A 330 0.14 22.42 4.39
C THR A 330 1.11 21.72 3.43
N MET A 331 1.83 20.69 3.87
CA MET A 331 2.78 19.96 3.01
C MET A 331 2.13 19.37 1.76
N ARG A 332 0.90 18.82 1.88
CA ARG A 332 0.17 18.31 0.71
C ARG A 332 -0.32 19.43 -0.19
N GLN A 333 -0.84 20.51 0.39
CA GLN A 333 -1.31 21.65 -0.38
C GLN A 333 -0.16 22.31 -1.15
N ASP A 334 0.99 22.47 -0.52
CA ASP A 334 2.20 23.00 -1.17
C ASP A 334 2.66 22.10 -2.33
N ALA A 335 2.62 20.78 -2.15
CA ALA A 335 2.95 19.82 -3.20
C ALA A 335 1.92 19.85 -4.35
N LEU A 336 0.62 19.92 -4.04
CA LEU A 336 -0.44 20.07 -5.03
C LEU A 336 -0.29 21.38 -5.81
N ASP A 337 -0.08 22.50 -5.11
CA ASP A 337 0.07 23.82 -5.72
C ASP A 337 1.30 23.86 -6.64
N ALA A 338 2.40 23.21 -6.26
CA ALA A 338 3.58 23.07 -7.12
C ALA A 338 3.27 22.28 -8.40
N VAL A 339 2.54 21.15 -8.29
CA VAL A 339 2.14 20.35 -9.46
C VAL A 339 1.17 21.13 -10.35
N LEU A 340 0.17 21.80 -9.77
CA LEU A 340 -0.81 22.60 -10.51
C LEU A 340 -0.19 23.82 -11.18
N ALA A 341 0.78 24.47 -10.55
CA ALA A 341 1.51 25.60 -11.15
C ALA A 341 2.28 25.16 -12.40
N ILE A 342 2.96 24.01 -12.32
CA ILE A 342 3.64 23.41 -13.49
C ILE A 342 2.63 23.04 -14.58
N PHE A 343 1.50 22.46 -14.19
CA PHE A 343 0.46 22.07 -15.12
C PHE A 343 -0.16 23.28 -15.85
N ALA A 344 -0.49 24.35 -15.13
CA ALA A 344 -1.08 25.57 -15.68
C ALA A 344 -0.10 26.36 -16.58
N ALA A 345 1.16 26.50 -16.18
CA ALA A 345 2.16 27.26 -16.94
C ALA A 345 2.38 26.74 -18.37
N MET A 346 1.99 25.50 -18.64
CA MET A 346 2.21 24.82 -19.92
C MET A 346 0.96 24.78 -20.81
N GLN A 347 -0.20 25.24 -20.30
CA GLN A 347 -1.47 25.33 -21.05
C GLN A 347 -1.62 26.62 -21.87
N ASP A 348 -0.86 27.67 -21.54
CA ASP A 348 -0.96 28.99 -22.19
C ASP A 348 -0.27 29.07 -23.58
N GLU A 349 0.32 27.98 -24.08
CA GLU A 349 0.96 27.94 -25.40
C GLU A 349 0.01 27.33 -26.46
N THR A 350 -0.16 28.01 -27.60
CA THR A 350 -1.19 27.81 -28.63
C THR A 350 -1.40 26.36 -29.15
N GLU A 351 -2.67 26.01 -29.40
CA GLU A 351 -3.29 24.70 -29.65
C GLU A 351 -2.75 23.80 -30.79
N SER A 352 -1.82 24.24 -31.64
CA SER A 352 -1.50 23.52 -32.89
C SER A 352 -0.64 22.25 -32.73
N GLU A 353 -0.12 21.96 -31.53
CA GLU A 353 0.68 20.76 -31.22
C GLU A 353 0.16 20.02 -29.96
N ALA A 354 -1.17 19.87 -29.82
CA ALA A 354 -1.83 19.38 -28.60
C ALA A 354 -1.21 18.12 -27.95
N GLU A 355 -0.78 17.11 -28.72
CA GLU A 355 -0.16 15.89 -28.16
C GLU A 355 1.30 16.09 -27.71
N ALA A 356 2.09 16.86 -28.47
CA ALA A 356 3.46 17.18 -28.05
C ALA A 356 3.46 18.13 -26.85
N GLN A 357 2.46 19.03 -26.76
CA GLN A 357 2.26 19.96 -25.66
C GLN A 357 1.84 19.24 -24.37
N ALA A 358 0.91 18.26 -24.45
CA ALA A 358 0.46 17.49 -23.30
C ALA A 358 1.57 16.68 -22.61
N ARG A 359 2.63 16.30 -23.35
CA ARG A 359 3.79 15.57 -22.81
C ARG A 359 4.82 16.46 -22.12
N ARG A 360 4.83 17.78 -22.36
CA ARG A 360 5.81 18.70 -21.75
C ARG A 360 5.64 18.86 -20.23
N PRO A 361 4.41 19.04 -19.67
CA PRO A 361 4.21 19.09 -18.22
C PRO A 361 4.75 17.84 -17.52
N VAL A 362 4.45 16.66 -18.07
CA VAL A 362 4.90 15.37 -17.52
C VAL A 362 6.43 15.28 -17.52
N GLN A 363 7.09 15.63 -18.63
CA GLN A 363 8.56 15.62 -18.70
C GLN A 363 9.17 16.59 -17.69
N TYR A 364 8.56 17.76 -17.51
CA TYR A 364 9.01 18.76 -16.54
C TYR A 364 8.81 18.26 -15.10
N LEU A 365 7.65 17.69 -14.79
CA LEU A 365 7.39 17.06 -13.49
C LEU A 365 8.38 15.92 -13.21
N ARG A 366 8.65 15.04 -14.17
CA ARG A 366 9.65 13.97 -14.02
C ARG A 366 11.07 14.52 -13.79
N LYS A 367 11.39 15.68 -14.33
CA LYS A 367 12.68 16.35 -14.09
C LYS A 367 12.78 16.91 -12.66
N HIS A 368 11.71 17.52 -12.14
CA HIS A 368 11.66 18.09 -10.79
C HIS A 368 11.46 17.06 -9.69
N TYR A 369 10.68 16.02 -10.00
CA TYR A 369 10.33 14.91 -9.13
C TYR A 369 10.82 13.60 -9.76
N PRO A 370 12.14 13.39 -9.81
CA PRO A 370 12.71 12.22 -10.47
C PRO A 370 12.28 10.94 -9.75
N ARG A 371 11.72 10.00 -10.52
CA ARG A 371 11.27 8.69 -10.02
C ARG A 371 12.39 7.95 -9.28
N SER A 372 13.65 8.07 -9.73
CA SER A 372 14.79 7.43 -9.06
C SER A 372 14.97 7.90 -7.62
N LYS A 373 14.76 9.18 -7.33
CA LYS A 373 14.82 9.72 -5.96
C LYS A 373 13.68 9.15 -5.10
N PHE A 374 12.47 9.13 -5.64
CA PHE A 374 11.32 8.51 -4.96
C PHE A 374 11.60 7.04 -4.62
N LEU A 375 12.15 6.26 -5.55
CA LEU A 375 12.48 4.87 -5.30
C LEU A 375 13.58 4.69 -4.25
N ASP A 376 14.60 5.56 -4.23
CA ASP A 376 15.62 5.56 -3.18
C ASP A 376 14.97 5.78 -1.80
N GLU A 377 14.06 6.74 -1.71
CA GLU A 377 13.34 7.06 -0.48
C GLU A 377 12.47 5.89 0.01
N VAL A 378 11.71 5.25 -0.90
CA VAL A 378 10.89 4.07 -0.57
C VAL A 378 11.77 2.88 -0.18
N ALA A 379 12.82 2.58 -0.94
CA ALA A 379 13.73 1.47 -0.65
C ALA A 379 14.42 1.66 0.70
N ASN A 380 14.84 2.89 1.01
CA ASN A 380 15.42 3.24 2.30
C ASN A 380 14.40 3.12 3.44
N PHE A 381 13.17 3.61 3.24
CA PHE A 381 12.10 3.44 4.22
C PHE A 381 11.86 1.96 4.55
N LEU A 382 11.72 1.11 3.53
CA LEU A 382 11.46 -0.31 3.71
C LEU A 382 12.63 -1.01 4.39
N ALA A 383 13.87 -0.68 4.00
CA ALA A 383 15.07 -1.26 4.62
C ALA A 383 15.21 -0.86 6.10
N ILE A 384 14.97 0.41 6.44
CA ILE A 384 14.99 0.88 7.82
C ILE A 384 13.88 0.21 8.64
N SER A 385 12.69 0.09 8.05
CA SER A 385 11.53 -0.55 8.69
C SER A 385 11.80 -2.02 8.97
N TRP A 386 12.28 -2.77 7.97
CA TRP A 386 12.74 -4.15 8.11
C TRP A 386 13.74 -4.32 9.25
N GLN A 387 14.79 -3.48 9.24
CA GLN A 387 15.85 -3.54 10.25
C GLN A 387 15.35 -3.21 11.65
N LYS A 388 14.39 -2.28 11.78
CA LYS A 388 13.78 -1.92 13.06
C LYS A 388 12.95 -3.05 13.64
N LEU A 389 12.10 -3.69 12.82
CA LEU A 389 11.25 -4.81 13.24
C LEU A 389 12.08 -5.95 13.83
N HIS A 390 13.19 -6.27 13.16
CA HIS A 390 14.06 -7.38 13.55
C HIS A 390 15.14 -7.03 14.58
N ARG A 391 15.03 -5.87 15.25
CA ARG A 391 15.92 -5.56 16.38
C ARG A 391 15.56 -6.41 17.59
N PRO A 392 16.57 -6.80 18.41
CA PRO A 392 16.36 -7.55 19.64
C PRO A 392 15.31 -6.96 20.59
N GLU A 393 15.17 -5.64 20.62
CA GLU A 393 14.26 -4.95 21.55
C GLU A 393 12.79 -4.95 21.06
N TRP A 394 12.56 -5.34 19.80
CA TRP A 394 11.25 -5.33 19.17
C TRP A 394 10.76 -6.77 18.97
N HIS A 395 11.27 -7.44 17.94
CA HIS A 395 10.86 -8.81 17.61
C HIS A 395 12.04 -9.78 17.51
N GLY A 396 13.25 -9.26 17.31
CA GLY A 396 14.41 -10.05 16.94
C GLY A 396 14.25 -10.70 15.56
N LYS A 397 15.25 -11.45 15.12
CA LYS A 397 15.14 -12.29 13.92
C LYS A 397 14.32 -13.55 14.25
N PRO A 398 13.61 -14.18 13.31
CA PRO A 398 12.97 -15.47 13.56
C PRO A 398 13.99 -16.53 13.98
N VAL A 399 13.61 -17.43 14.90
CA VAL A 399 14.51 -18.43 15.49
C VAL A 399 15.21 -19.27 14.42
N LEU A 400 14.47 -19.74 13.41
CA LEU A 400 15.05 -20.55 12.33
C LEU A 400 16.06 -19.77 11.47
N VAL A 401 15.86 -18.45 11.29
CA VAL A 401 16.82 -17.60 10.60
C VAL A 401 18.09 -17.45 11.41
N GLN A 402 17.97 -17.26 12.74
CA GLN A 402 19.14 -17.19 13.62
C GLN A 402 19.95 -18.49 13.56
N ILE A 403 19.27 -19.65 13.64
CA ILE A 403 19.90 -20.97 13.55
C ILE A 403 20.63 -21.14 12.22
N GLU A 404 20.00 -20.76 11.10
CA GLU A 404 20.63 -20.77 9.77
C GLU A 404 21.90 -19.91 9.74
N GLU A 405 21.85 -18.72 10.36
CA GLU A 405 22.98 -17.80 10.51
C GLU A 405 24.06 -18.28 11.51
N GLY A 406 23.85 -19.44 12.16
CA GLY A 406 24.81 -20.03 13.08
C GLY A 406 24.83 -19.39 14.47
N SER A 407 23.71 -18.80 14.91
CA SER A 407 23.59 -18.21 16.24
C SER A 407 22.18 -18.36 16.84
N LEU A 408 22.03 -18.09 18.13
CA LEU A 408 20.72 -17.94 18.75
C LEU A 408 20.80 -16.85 19.82
N GLN A 409 19.92 -15.87 19.74
CA GLN A 409 19.87 -14.72 20.62
C GLN A 409 19.75 -15.19 22.08
N GLY A 410 20.63 -14.67 22.93
CA GLY A 410 20.71 -15.04 24.33
C GLY A 410 21.63 -16.22 24.64
N LEU A 411 22.17 -16.93 23.63
CA LEU A 411 23.19 -17.96 23.81
C LEU A 411 24.58 -17.48 23.38
N SER A 412 25.61 -17.87 24.12
CA SER A 412 26.99 -17.79 23.63
C SER A 412 27.22 -18.80 22.50
N SER A 413 28.30 -18.63 21.72
CA SER A 413 28.65 -19.58 20.65
C SER A 413 28.79 -21.02 21.19
N GLU A 414 29.43 -21.20 22.36
CA GLU A 414 29.56 -22.52 22.99
C GLU A 414 28.19 -23.11 23.40
N GLN A 415 27.31 -22.29 23.96
CA GLN A 415 25.96 -22.71 24.33
C GLN A 415 25.10 -23.05 23.11
N PHE A 416 25.29 -22.35 22.00
CA PHE A 416 24.61 -22.63 20.74
C PHE A 416 25.07 -23.95 20.11
N GLU A 417 26.38 -24.25 20.13
CA GLU A 417 26.89 -25.56 19.69
C GLU A 417 26.34 -26.70 20.55
N ASP A 418 26.32 -26.54 21.88
CA ASP A 418 25.68 -27.51 22.78
C ASP A 418 24.18 -27.68 22.48
N PHE A 419 23.47 -26.58 22.23
CA PHE A 419 22.08 -26.60 21.81
C PHE A 419 21.88 -27.41 20.51
N LYS A 420 22.68 -27.16 19.47
CA LYS A 420 22.60 -27.92 18.21
C LYS A 420 22.82 -29.41 18.42
N LEU A 421 23.83 -29.78 19.22
CA LEU A 421 24.11 -31.18 19.55
C LEU A 421 22.93 -31.85 20.26
N ARG A 422 22.33 -31.18 21.25
CA ARG A 422 21.17 -31.69 21.98
C ARG A 422 19.90 -31.78 21.12
N ALA A 423 19.68 -30.78 20.27
CA ALA A 423 18.54 -30.73 19.35
C ALA A 423 18.74 -31.59 18.09
N ARG A 424 19.94 -32.16 17.89
CA ARG A 424 20.32 -32.94 16.70
C ARG A 424 20.13 -32.14 15.40
N ILE A 425 20.49 -30.86 15.44
CA ILE A 425 20.48 -29.98 14.27
C ILE A 425 21.86 -30.07 13.62
N HIS A 426 21.96 -30.80 12.53
CA HIS A 426 23.13 -30.76 11.65
C HIS A 426 22.84 -29.74 10.55
N HIS A 427 23.69 -28.71 10.42
CA HIS A 427 23.44 -27.59 9.49
C HIS A 427 23.25 -28.07 8.04
N GLU A 428 24.04 -29.08 7.64
CA GLU A 428 23.99 -29.74 6.34
C GLU A 428 22.63 -30.42 6.06
N ASP A 429 21.92 -30.90 7.08
CA ASP A 429 20.66 -31.65 6.87
C ASP A 429 19.47 -30.73 6.54
N TYR A 430 19.57 -29.43 6.84
CA TYR A 430 18.40 -28.52 6.81
C TYR A 430 18.60 -27.27 5.94
N PHE A 431 19.85 -26.83 5.73
CA PHE A 431 20.14 -25.54 5.10
C PHE A 431 21.10 -25.64 3.91
N GLU A 432 21.18 -26.82 3.26
CA GLU A 432 21.92 -26.96 2.00
C GLU A 432 21.48 -25.87 0.99
N VAL A 433 22.43 -25.00 0.67
CA VAL A 433 22.31 -23.92 -0.32
C VAL A 433 22.55 -24.52 -1.70
N PRO A 434 21.63 -24.38 -2.67
CA PRO A 434 21.96 -24.51 -4.09
C PRO A 434 22.87 -23.36 -4.57
#